data_AF-A0A2X4TJT1-F1
#
_entry.id   AF-A0A2X4TJT1-F1
#
_cell.length_a   1.000
_cell.length_b   1.000
_cell.length_c   1.000
_cell.angle_alpha   90.00
_cell.angle_beta   90.00
_cell.angle_gamma   90.00
#
_symmetry.space_group_name_H-M   'P 1'
#
loop_
_entity.id
_entity.type
_entity.pdbx_description
1 polymer ?
#
loop_
_entity_poly.entity_id
_entity_poly.type
_entity_poly.pdbx_seq_one_letter_code
_entity_poly.pdbx_strand_id
1 'polypeptide(L)'
;MSVFRPYVENVENVENNHFEETFFNKTQPVQYANLNSDMPAYKKWSFEFFKARCSDVLCQVSDNLEDPANITRKISISEYIDLMKNGEHCPLYDRLELSKNLA
;
A
#
# COMPACT_ATOMS: atom_id res chain seq x y z
N MET A 1 -2.02 -18.82 -17.40
CA MET A 1 -2.75 -19.34 -16.22
C MET A 1 -3.87 -18.36 -15.90
N SER A 2 -5.11 -18.81 -15.79
CA SER A 2 -6.21 -17.94 -15.33
C SER A 2 -6.05 -17.73 -13.82
N VAL A 3 -5.92 -16.49 -13.38
CA VAL A 3 -5.86 -16.17 -11.95
C VAL A 3 -7.27 -16.30 -11.40
N PHE A 4 -7.54 -17.36 -10.62
CA PHE A 4 -8.79 -17.49 -9.89
C PHE A 4 -8.79 -16.47 -8.75
N ARG A 5 -9.68 -15.48 -8.83
CA ARG A 5 -9.95 -14.56 -7.72
C ARG A 5 -11.23 -15.03 -7.03
N PRO A 6 -11.17 -15.48 -5.76
CA PRO A 6 -12.39 -15.81 -5.03
C PRO A 6 -13.29 -14.58 -4.95
N TYR A 7 -14.60 -14.79 -4.94
CA TYR A 7 -15.54 -13.71 -4.67
C TYR A 7 -15.25 -13.13 -3.27
N VAL A 8 -15.22 -11.81 -3.18
CA VAL A 8 -15.06 -11.07 -1.93
C VAL A 8 -16.31 -10.24 -1.73
N GLU A 9 -16.95 -10.42 -0.58
CA GLU A 9 -18.15 -9.68 -0.24
C GLU A 9 -17.81 -8.22 0.05
N ASN A 10 -18.57 -7.30 -0.53
CA ASN A 10 -18.46 -5.86 -0.27
C ASN A 10 -19.55 -5.45 0.73
N VAL A 11 -19.13 -4.88 1.85
CA VAL A 11 -20.03 -4.46 2.93
C VAL A 11 -19.80 -2.99 3.27
N GLU A 12 -20.85 -2.24 3.58
CA GLU A 12 -20.70 -0.85 4.05
C GLU A 12 -20.40 -0.80 5.55
N ASN A 13 -21.10 -1.65 6.32
CA ASN A 13 -20.91 -1.80 7.76
C ASN A 13 -21.29 -3.23 8.17
N VAL A 14 -20.60 -3.77 9.17
CA VAL A 14 -20.84 -5.09 9.74
C VAL A 14 -20.65 -4.99 11.25
N GLU A 15 -21.64 -5.46 12.00
CA GLU A 15 -21.53 -5.58 13.46
C GLU A 15 -20.43 -6.57 13.84
N ASN A 16 -19.72 -6.30 14.94
CA ASN A 16 -18.53 -7.07 15.33
C ASN A 16 -18.79 -8.60 15.41
N ASN A 17 -19.85 -9.01 16.12
CA ASN A 17 -20.22 -10.42 16.22
C ASN A 17 -20.50 -11.06 14.85
N HIS A 18 -21.15 -10.32 13.94
CA HIS A 18 -21.43 -10.81 12.60
C HIS A 18 -20.13 -10.94 11.78
N PHE A 19 -19.20 -10.01 11.95
CA PHE A 19 -17.88 -10.08 11.33
C PHE A 19 -17.08 -11.30 11.80
N GLU A 20 -17.08 -11.54 13.11
CA GLU A 20 -16.36 -12.66 13.72
C GLU A 20 -16.89 -14.02 13.21
N GLU A 21 -18.20 -14.24 13.27
CA GLU A 21 -18.83 -15.50 12.89
C GLU A 21 -18.83 -15.77 11.37
N THR A 22 -18.91 -14.72 10.56
CA THR A 22 -19.08 -14.84 9.11
C THR A 22 -17.77 -14.78 8.36
N PHE A 23 -16.85 -13.90 8.76
CA PHE A 23 -15.62 -13.63 8.02
C PHE A 23 -14.37 -14.11 8.76
N PHE A 24 -14.17 -13.68 10.01
CA PHE A 24 -12.92 -13.91 10.72
C PHE A 24 -12.70 -15.40 11.06
N ASN A 25 -13.65 -16.02 11.77
CA ASN A 25 -13.54 -17.42 12.23
C ASN A 25 -13.52 -18.42 11.07
N LYS A 26 -14.09 -18.03 9.92
CA LYS A 26 -14.14 -18.83 8.69
C LYS A 26 -13.04 -18.51 7.70
N THR A 27 -12.11 -17.62 8.07
CA THR A 27 -11.02 -17.11 7.22
C THR A 27 -11.51 -16.66 5.83
N GLN A 28 -12.72 -16.11 5.77
CA GLN A 28 -13.36 -15.66 4.54
C GLN A 28 -13.03 -14.18 4.31
N PRO A 29 -12.54 -13.79 3.11
CA PRO A 29 -12.22 -12.40 2.82
C PRO A 29 -13.49 -11.55 2.73
N VAL A 30 -13.40 -10.32 3.22
CA VAL A 30 -14.44 -9.29 3.14
C VAL A 30 -13.79 -7.94 2.86
N GLN A 31 -14.46 -7.11 2.06
CA GLN A 31 -14.04 -5.76 1.73
C GLN A 31 -15.04 -4.76 2.31
N TYR A 32 -14.56 -3.86 3.17
CA TYR A 32 -15.36 -2.73 3.63
C TYR A 32 -15.33 -1.60 2.60
N ALA A 33 -16.50 -1.23 2.09
CA ALA A 33 -16.66 -0.04 1.28
C ALA A 33 -16.64 1.21 2.17
N ASN A 34 -15.97 2.27 1.70
CA ASN A 34 -16.01 3.61 2.28
C ASN A 34 -15.54 3.78 3.74
N LEU A 35 -15.01 2.73 4.39
CA LEU A 35 -14.56 2.75 5.79
C LEU A 35 -13.60 3.89 6.11
N ASN A 36 -12.76 4.26 5.14
CA ASN A 36 -11.73 5.28 5.28
C ASN A 36 -11.93 6.45 4.32
N SER A 37 -13.13 6.62 3.76
CA SER A 37 -13.44 7.65 2.74
C SER A 37 -13.14 9.08 3.20
N ASP A 38 -13.26 9.35 4.51
CA ASP A 38 -12.95 10.64 5.11
C ASP A 38 -11.47 10.85 5.48
N MET A 39 -10.61 9.83 5.29
CA MET A 39 -9.20 9.98 5.62
C MET A 39 -8.55 11.10 4.79
N PRO A 40 -7.77 12.00 5.41
CA PRO A 40 -7.11 13.09 4.71
C PRO A 40 -6.21 12.62 3.56
N ALA A 41 -5.73 11.37 3.61
CA ALA A 41 -4.95 10.73 2.57
C ALA A 41 -5.61 10.86 1.18
N TYR A 42 -6.92 10.68 1.08
CA TYR A 42 -7.67 10.76 -0.19
C TYR A 42 -7.67 12.16 -0.82
N LYS A 43 -7.41 13.21 -0.01
CA LYS A 43 -7.37 14.61 -0.48
C LYS A 43 -5.96 15.20 -0.54
N LYS A 44 -5.05 14.72 0.32
CA LYS A 44 -3.73 15.33 0.53
C LYS A 44 -2.59 14.58 -0.14
N TRP A 45 -2.68 13.25 -0.24
CA TRP A 45 -1.54 12.46 -0.71
C TRP A 45 -1.36 12.64 -2.21
N SER A 46 -0.19 13.16 -2.57
CA SER A 46 0.29 13.38 -3.93
C SER A 46 1.81 13.21 -3.92
N PHE A 47 2.41 13.02 -5.09
CA PHE A 47 3.87 12.95 -5.19
C PHE A 47 4.54 14.23 -4.66
N GLU A 48 3.93 15.37 -4.92
CA GLU A 48 4.37 16.69 -4.44
C GLU A 48 4.31 16.76 -2.90
N PHE A 49 3.23 16.25 -2.30
CA PHE A 49 3.10 16.16 -0.83
C PHE A 49 4.21 15.31 -0.22
N PHE A 50 4.48 14.12 -0.78
CA PHE A 50 5.50 13.21 -0.27
C PHE A 50 6.91 13.75 -0.46
N LYS A 51 7.23 14.35 -1.62
CA LYS A 51 8.52 15.03 -1.82
C LYS A 51 8.73 16.15 -0.82
N ALA A 52 7.69 16.94 -0.52
CA ALA A 52 7.81 18.06 0.41
C ALA A 52 7.97 17.63 1.89
N ARG A 53 7.40 16.48 2.29
CA ARG A 53 7.44 16.01 3.69
C ARG A 53 8.52 14.98 3.97
N CYS A 54 8.88 14.18 2.98
CA CYS A 54 9.63 12.95 3.20
C CYS A 54 10.77 12.78 2.18
N SER A 55 11.25 13.85 1.54
CA SER A 55 12.31 13.79 0.51
C SER A 55 13.47 12.88 0.92
N ASP A 56 13.92 13.00 2.16
CA ASP A 56 15.15 12.39 2.66
C ASP A 56 14.91 11.04 3.35
N VAL A 57 13.65 10.58 3.44
CA VAL A 57 13.34 9.27 3.99
C VAL A 57 13.84 8.20 3.05
N LEU A 58 14.66 7.30 3.57
CA LEU A 58 15.22 6.19 2.80
C LEU A 58 14.21 5.05 2.66
N CYS A 59 14.04 4.64 1.42
CA CYS A 59 13.22 3.52 0.96
C CYS A 59 14.10 2.30 0.71
N GLN A 60 13.67 1.13 1.16
CA GLN A 60 14.25 -0.12 0.72
C GLN A 60 13.52 -0.55 -0.55
N VAL A 61 14.27 -0.83 -1.60
CA VAL A 61 13.70 -1.19 -2.90
C VAL A 61 14.38 -2.42 -3.48
N SER A 62 13.60 -3.22 -4.23
CA SER A 62 14.09 -4.36 -5.00
C SER A 62 13.96 -4.08 -6.50
N ASP A 63 15.08 -4.17 -7.21
CA ASP A 63 15.11 -4.14 -8.68
C ASP A 63 14.72 -5.49 -9.30
N ASN A 64 14.69 -6.55 -8.49
CA ASN A 64 14.25 -7.87 -8.93
C ASN A 64 12.75 -8.03 -8.69
N LEU A 65 11.96 -7.83 -9.75
CA LEU A 65 10.50 -7.98 -9.69
C LEU A 65 10.04 -9.43 -9.43
N GLU A 66 10.89 -10.42 -9.70
CA GLU A 66 10.59 -11.84 -9.44
C GLU A 66 10.83 -12.21 -7.97
N ASP A 67 11.69 -11.47 -7.27
CA ASP A 67 11.95 -11.60 -5.83
C ASP A 67 11.91 -10.23 -5.13
N PRO A 68 10.70 -9.69 -4.89
CA PRO A 68 10.52 -8.37 -4.29
C PRO A 68 11.12 -8.23 -2.89
N ALA A 69 11.26 -9.35 -2.17
CA ALA A 69 11.79 -9.39 -0.81
C ALA A 69 13.31 -9.22 -0.78
N ASN A 70 13.99 -9.45 -1.91
CA ASN A 70 15.42 -9.24 -2.03
C ASN A 70 15.73 -7.76 -2.26
N ILE A 71 15.95 -7.03 -1.16
CA ILE A 71 16.31 -5.60 -1.22
C ILE A 71 17.67 -5.42 -1.89
N THR A 72 17.67 -4.78 -3.06
CA THR A 72 18.89 -4.54 -3.86
C THR A 72 19.55 -3.21 -3.52
N ARG A 73 18.75 -2.19 -3.15
CA ARG A 73 19.27 -0.84 -2.86
C ARG A 73 18.39 -0.07 -1.88
N LYS A 74 18.96 1.00 -1.34
CA LYS A 74 18.25 2.01 -0.55
C LYS A 74 18.36 3.36 -1.24
N ILE A 75 17.21 3.98 -1.52
CA ILE A 75 17.12 5.26 -2.22
C ILE A 75 16.20 6.21 -1.46
N SER A 76 16.32 7.51 -1.70
CA SER A 76 15.40 8.48 -1.07
C SER A 76 13.98 8.37 -1.67
N ILE A 77 12.93 8.78 -0.93
CA ILE A 77 11.57 8.87 -1.50
C ILE A 77 11.54 9.82 -2.70
N SER A 78 12.30 10.91 -2.65
CA SER A 78 12.35 11.84 -3.77
C SER A 78 12.84 11.13 -5.03
N GLU A 79 13.96 10.39 -4.92
CA GLU A 79 14.53 9.60 -6.01
C GLU A 79 13.56 8.51 -6.49
N TYR A 80 12.90 7.81 -5.57
CA TYR A 80 11.90 6.80 -5.93
C TYR A 80 10.74 7.39 -6.74
N ILE A 81 10.22 8.55 -6.32
CA ILE A 81 9.15 9.25 -7.05
C ILE A 81 9.64 9.70 -8.44
N ASP A 82 10.89 10.13 -8.56
CA ASP A 82 11.49 10.49 -9.86
C ASP A 82 11.59 9.28 -10.79
N LEU A 83 12.02 8.13 -10.29
CA LEU A 83 12.04 6.87 -11.06
C LEU A 83 10.64 6.49 -11.55
N MET A 84 9.62 6.63 -10.70
CA MET A 84 8.23 6.35 -11.09
C MET A 84 7.70 7.29 -12.18
N LYS A 85 8.03 8.59 -12.11
CA LYS A 85 7.58 9.58 -13.11
C LYS A 85 8.27 9.42 -14.45
N ASN A 86 9.53 8.98 -14.46
CA ASN A 86 10.33 8.85 -15.67
C ASN A 86 10.02 7.57 -16.47
N GLY A 87 9.21 6.66 -15.92
CA GLY A 87 8.84 5.40 -16.58
C GLY A 87 10.00 4.41 -16.71
N GLU A 88 11.09 4.63 -15.98
CA GLU A 88 12.19 3.67 -15.85
C GLU A 88 11.73 2.45 -15.03
N HIS A 89 12.50 1.36 -15.09
CA HIS A 89 12.26 0.14 -14.29
C HIS A 89 12.09 0.50 -12.81
N CYS A 90 10.83 0.68 -12.39
CA CYS A 90 10.49 1.09 -11.05
C CYS A 90 10.70 -0.10 -10.12
N PRO A 91 11.63 -0.01 -9.16
CA PRO A 91 11.83 -1.09 -8.22
C PRO A 91 10.62 -1.22 -7.29
N LEU A 92 10.41 -2.41 -6.72
CA LEU A 92 9.34 -2.63 -5.75
C LEU A 92 9.74 -2.02 -4.41
N TYR A 93 8.86 -1.19 -3.85
CA TYR A 93 9.04 -0.53 -2.56
C TYR A 93 8.60 -1.46 -1.41
N ASP A 94 9.52 -1.75 -0.47
CA ASP A 94 9.20 -2.50 0.75
C ASP A 94 9.05 -1.58 1.98
N ARG A 95 8.03 -1.87 2.78
CA ARG A 95 7.12 -0.90 3.42
C ARG A 95 7.41 -0.68 4.91
N LEU A 96 8.66 -0.44 5.31
CA LEU A 96 9.00 -0.43 6.74
C LEU A 96 9.13 0.94 7.43
N GLU A 97 9.31 2.07 6.73
CA GLU A 97 9.67 3.35 7.41
C GLU A 97 8.75 4.55 7.15
N LEU A 98 7.78 4.46 6.24
CA LEU A 98 6.94 5.61 5.89
C LEU A 98 5.83 5.94 6.91
N SER A 99 5.27 4.93 7.57
CA SER A 99 4.12 5.10 8.48
C SER A 99 4.44 5.94 9.72
N LYS A 100 5.70 5.98 10.16
CA LYS A 100 6.13 6.75 11.34
C LYS A 100 6.21 8.26 11.08
N ASN A 101 6.38 8.67 9.82
CA ASN A 101 6.61 10.07 9.44
C ASN A 101 5.35 10.77 8.89
N LEU A 102 4.23 10.06 8.79
CA LEU A 102 2.98 10.51 8.16
C LEU A 102 1.78 10.60 9.11
N ALA A 103 1.95 10.17 10.37
CA ALA A 103 0.98 10.34 11.47
C ALA A 103 1.21 11.67 12.19
#